data_AF-A0A2E8PTH7-F1
#
_entry.id   AF-A0A2E8PTH7-F1
#
_cell.length_a   1.000
_cell.length_b   1.000
_cell.length_c   1.000
_cell.angle_alpha   90.00
_cell.angle_beta   90.00
_cell.angle_gamma   90.00
#
_symmetry.space_group_name_H-M   'P 1'
#
loop_
_entity.id
_entity.type
_entity.pdbx_description
1 polymer ?
#
loop_
_entity_poly.entity_id
_entity_poly.type
_entity_poly.pdbx_seq_one_letter_code
_entity_poly.pdbx_strand_id
1 'polypeptide(L)'
;MQRRASAPIPLSNNFQAISGKMNSTSPSAAEKLKRIENAPHDVQSMVELAAILREPGGCDWDRKQDLTSMQPHLLEEAHELIHAIANSDLENFKEELGDLLFLVVFFARLAEEKGWFSLYDAARASVDKLIFRHPHVFGDLEVNGAGEVLKNWEKLKEKEKERKNDKSQQSSANGVRHGGDESQAPSPETRDGKAQGLEPGGTQQQAEQKKSEFGKNTAYLPGLHRAEKLQKKAALKGFDWTNIRDVREKLNEELAELDELIEQLESAHTPASDRSATDTAKSGSVPVAANQSTTTDEATALKKKISGELGDVMFCVVNLARHLDVPAELSIHETCEKFITRFRTMEELSKVELESLSLDELEELYQTAKSRTTS
;
A
#
# COMPACT_ATOMS: atom_id res chain seq x y z
N MET A 1 18.07 8.48 -33.84
CA MET A 1 17.00 7.81 -34.64
C MET A 1 15.71 8.63 -34.57
N GLN A 2 15.22 9.11 -35.72
CA GLN A 2 13.94 9.83 -35.82
C GLN A 2 12.78 8.85 -35.52
N ARG A 3 12.02 9.12 -34.44
CA ARG A 3 10.82 8.35 -34.10
C ARG A 3 9.77 8.56 -35.19
N ARG A 4 9.45 7.52 -35.96
CA ARG A 4 8.14 7.47 -36.63
C ARG A 4 7.09 7.42 -35.52
N ALA A 5 6.28 8.46 -35.41
CA ALA A 5 5.04 8.38 -34.65
C ALA A 5 4.19 7.31 -35.34
N SER A 6 4.21 6.08 -34.81
CA SER A 6 3.25 5.06 -35.21
C SER A 6 1.87 5.64 -34.93
N ALA A 7 1.07 5.80 -35.99
CA ALA A 7 -0.32 6.23 -35.89
C ALA A 7 -1.03 5.41 -34.80
N PRO A 8 -1.96 6.01 -34.04
CA PRO A 8 -2.77 5.24 -33.10
C PRO A 8 -3.39 4.08 -33.87
N ILE A 9 -3.09 2.85 -33.44
CA ILE A 9 -3.86 1.69 -33.84
C ILE A 9 -5.29 2.02 -33.38
N PRO A 10 -6.28 2.06 -34.28
CA PRO A 10 -7.65 2.37 -33.87
C PRO A 10 -8.02 1.41 -32.74
N LEU A 11 -8.71 1.93 -31.72
CA LEU A 11 -9.42 1.10 -30.73
C LEU A 11 -10.00 -0.07 -31.50
N SER A 12 -9.61 -1.31 -31.16
CA SER A 12 -10.10 -2.48 -31.88
C SER A 12 -11.61 -2.31 -32.04
N ASN A 13 -12.08 -2.30 -33.28
CA ASN A 13 -13.48 -2.01 -33.66
C ASN A 13 -14.51 -2.94 -32.97
N ASN A 14 -14.09 -3.86 -32.10
CA ASN A 14 -14.93 -4.77 -31.35
C ASN A 14 -15.77 -4.10 -30.24
N PHE A 15 -15.50 -2.86 -29.84
CA PHE A 15 -16.24 -2.22 -28.72
C PHE A 15 -17.09 -0.99 -29.08
N GLN A 16 -17.14 -0.56 -30.34
CA GLN A 16 -18.13 0.44 -30.78
C GLN A 16 -19.59 -0.05 -30.75
N ALA A 17 -19.85 -1.29 -30.32
CA ALA A 17 -21.16 -1.93 -30.37
C ALA A 17 -22.01 -1.84 -29.09
N ILE A 18 -21.65 -1.05 -28.07
CA ILE A 18 -22.51 -0.87 -26.86
C ILE A 18 -22.85 0.61 -26.58
N SER A 19 -22.79 1.47 -27.59
CA SER A 19 -23.49 2.77 -27.57
C SER A 19 -24.52 2.90 -28.70
N GLY A 20 -24.73 1.84 -29.47
CA GLY A 20 -25.78 1.74 -30.48
C GLY A 20 -27.09 1.27 -29.85
N LYS A 21 -28.16 2.05 -30.04
CA LYS A 21 -29.58 1.76 -29.75
C LYS A 21 -29.84 0.31 -29.28
N MET A 22 -30.23 0.17 -28.01
CA MET A 22 -30.68 -1.10 -27.40
C MET A 22 -31.67 -1.84 -28.32
N ASN A 23 -31.18 -2.86 -29.04
CA ASN A 23 -32.04 -3.92 -29.56
C ASN A 23 -32.43 -4.82 -28.37
N SER A 24 -33.71 -5.16 -28.28
CA SER A 24 -34.41 -5.61 -27.08
C SER A 24 -34.15 -7.06 -26.62
N THR A 25 -33.05 -7.69 -27.01
CA THR A 25 -32.75 -9.08 -26.63
C THR A 25 -31.28 -9.27 -26.30
N SER A 26 -30.99 -9.57 -25.03
CA SER A 26 -29.65 -9.98 -24.58
C SER A 26 -29.16 -11.22 -25.37
N PRO A 27 -27.86 -11.32 -25.67
CA PRO A 27 -27.29 -12.49 -26.34
C PRO A 27 -27.59 -13.79 -25.59
N SER A 28 -27.88 -14.86 -26.32
CA SER A 28 -28.06 -16.21 -25.79
C SER A 28 -26.76 -16.78 -25.22
N ALA A 29 -26.86 -17.81 -24.38
CA ALA A 29 -25.69 -18.49 -23.82
C ALA A 29 -24.77 -19.06 -24.93
N ALA A 30 -25.34 -19.60 -26.01
CA ALA A 30 -24.57 -20.12 -27.15
C ALA A 30 -23.79 -19.01 -27.88
N GLU A 31 -24.38 -17.82 -28.03
CA GLU A 31 -23.70 -16.67 -28.64
C GLU A 31 -22.56 -16.17 -27.77
N LYS A 32 -22.73 -16.16 -26.44
CA LYS A 32 -21.67 -15.80 -25.49
C LYS A 32 -20.50 -16.78 -25.50
N LEU A 33 -20.78 -18.09 -25.50
CA LEU A 33 -19.73 -19.11 -25.62
C LEU A 33 -18.97 -18.99 -26.92
N LYS A 34 -19.69 -18.78 -28.04
CA LYS A 34 -19.06 -18.59 -29.35
C LYS A 34 -18.15 -17.36 -29.39
N ARG A 35 -18.45 -16.29 -28.64
CA ARG A 35 -17.56 -15.12 -28.52
C ARG A 35 -16.24 -15.49 -27.84
N ILE A 36 -16.29 -16.27 -26.76
CA ILE A 36 -15.09 -16.76 -26.07
C ILE A 36 -14.29 -17.72 -26.96
N GLU A 37 -14.95 -18.65 -27.66
CA GLU A 37 -14.29 -19.59 -28.57
C GLU A 37 -13.58 -18.89 -29.74
N ASN A 38 -14.12 -17.76 -30.21
CA ASN A 38 -13.50 -16.97 -31.28
C ASN A 38 -12.44 -15.99 -30.77
N ALA A 39 -12.38 -15.73 -29.46
CA ALA A 39 -11.34 -14.92 -28.88
C ALA A 39 -10.00 -15.69 -28.93
N PRO A 40 -8.88 -15.01 -29.14
CA PRO A 40 -7.57 -15.62 -28.93
C PRO A 40 -7.51 -16.24 -27.53
N HIS A 41 -7.05 -17.49 -27.43
CA HIS A 41 -6.89 -18.24 -26.16
C HIS A 41 -5.72 -17.70 -25.32
N ASP A 42 -5.73 -16.40 -25.07
CA ASP A 42 -4.79 -15.62 -24.28
C ASP A 42 -5.56 -14.59 -23.43
N VAL A 43 -4.87 -13.54 -22.97
CA VAL A 43 -5.47 -12.42 -22.21
C VAL A 43 -6.70 -11.82 -22.89
N GLN A 44 -6.81 -11.87 -24.22
CA GLN A 44 -7.97 -11.36 -24.94
C GLN A 44 -9.24 -12.15 -24.63
N SER A 45 -9.15 -13.45 -24.36
CA SER A 45 -10.29 -14.24 -23.91
C SER A 45 -10.78 -13.80 -22.52
N MET A 46 -9.87 -13.39 -21.63
CA MET A 46 -10.23 -12.79 -20.33
C MET A 46 -10.90 -11.43 -20.50
N VAL A 47 -10.42 -10.60 -21.43
CA VAL A 47 -11.04 -9.30 -21.74
C VAL A 47 -12.48 -9.50 -22.21
N GLU A 48 -12.68 -10.46 -23.11
CA GLU A 48 -14.01 -10.81 -23.63
C GLU A 48 -14.91 -11.39 -22.53
N LEU A 49 -14.36 -12.26 -21.66
CA LEU A 49 -15.07 -12.82 -20.51
C LEU A 49 -15.55 -11.71 -19.56
N ALA A 50 -14.67 -10.78 -19.17
CA ALA A 50 -15.02 -9.66 -18.31
C ALA A 50 -16.14 -8.79 -18.94
N ALA A 51 -16.11 -8.60 -20.26
CA ALA A 51 -17.16 -7.88 -20.97
C ALA A 51 -18.50 -8.64 -20.94
N ILE A 52 -18.50 -9.96 -21.21
CA ILE A 52 -19.70 -10.80 -21.17
C ILE A 52 -20.30 -10.86 -19.76
N LEU A 53 -19.47 -10.96 -18.72
CA LEU A 53 -19.94 -10.98 -17.35
C LEU A 53 -20.63 -9.67 -16.96
N ARG A 54 -20.17 -8.54 -17.52
CA ARG A 54 -20.66 -7.20 -17.17
C ARG A 54 -21.71 -6.61 -18.12
N GLU A 55 -22.01 -7.25 -19.26
CA GLU A 55 -23.04 -6.77 -20.18
C GLU A 55 -24.48 -7.04 -19.68
N PRO A 56 -25.52 -6.39 -20.24
CA PRO A 56 -26.91 -6.71 -19.92
C PRO A 56 -27.26 -8.18 -20.18
N GLY A 57 -27.73 -8.88 -19.15
CA GLY A 57 -27.96 -10.32 -19.18
C GLY A 57 -26.71 -11.16 -18.83
N GLY A 58 -25.61 -10.52 -18.44
CA GLY A 58 -24.46 -11.14 -17.77
C GLY A 58 -24.71 -11.39 -16.28
N CYS A 59 -23.64 -11.58 -15.52
CA CYS A 59 -23.71 -11.90 -14.10
C CYS A 59 -24.14 -10.69 -13.25
N ASP A 60 -25.16 -10.87 -12.40
CA ASP A 60 -25.66 -9.81 -11.52
C ASP A 60 -24.64 -9.36 -10.48
N TRP A 61 -23.80 -10.28 -10.00
CA TRP A 61 -22.76 -9.95 -9.03
C TRP A 61 -21.66 -9.13 -9.68
N ASP A 62 -21.14 -9.56 -10.84
CA ASP A 62 -20.07 -8.86 -11.55
C ASP A 62 -20.49 -7.45 -11.92
N ARG A 63 -21.69 -7.27 -12.49
CA ARG A 63 -22.19 -5.94 -12.87
C ARG A 63 -22.28 -4.95 -11.71
N LYS A 64 -22.51 -5.42 -10.49
CA LYS A 64 -22.61 -4.57 -9.29
C LYS A 64 -21.25 -4.08 -8.79
N GLN A 65 -20.16 -4.72 -9.21
CA GLN A 65 -18.83 -4.37 -8.72
C GLN A 65 -18.34 -3.03 -9.26
N ASP A 66 -17.56 -2.34 -8.43
CA ASP A 66 -16.83 -1.13 -8.76
C ASP A 66 -15.36 -1.20 -8.29
N LEU A 67 -14.60 -0.12 -8.52
CA LEU A 67 -13.17 -0.09 -8.19
C LEU A 67 -12.89 -0.24 -6.69
N THR A 68 -13.83 0.13 -5.83
CA THR A 68 -13.70 0.05 -4.37
C THR A 68 -14.08 -1.34 -3.89
N SER A 69 -15.20 -1.89 -4.38
CA SER A 69 -15.67 -3.22 -3.97
C SER A 69 -14.72 -4.35 -4.39
N MET A 70 -13.91 -4.14 -5.44
CA MET A 70 -12.90 -5.10 -5.88
C MET A 70 -11.56 -5.01 -5.14
N GLN A 71 -11.34 -4.02 -4.29
CA GLN A 71 -10.07 -3.88 -3.55
C GLN A 71 -9.75 -5.06 -2.62
N PRO A 72 -10.71 -5.63 -1.86
CA PRO A 72 -10.45 -6.79 -1.01
C PRO A 72 -9.98 -8.01 -1.81
N HIS A 73 -10.67 -8.32 -2.92
CA HIS A 73 -10.31 -9.42 -3.82
C HIS A 73 -8.88 -9.24 -4.36
N LEU A 74 -8.50 -8.02 -4.79
CA LEU A 74 -7.13 -7.77 -5.23
C LEU A 74 -6.07 -8.07 -4.16
N LEU A 75 -6.39 -7.81 -2.90
CA LEU A 75 -5.51 -8.13 -1.79
C LEU A 75 -5.46 -9.64 -1.53
N GLU A 76 -6.61 -10.31 -1.57
CA GLU A 76 -6.75 -11.76 -1.40
C GLU A 76 -5.93 -12.54 -2.44
N GLU A 77 -6.16 -12.33 -3.74
CA GLU A 77 -5.42 -13.02 -4.82
C GLU A 77 -3.90 -12.74 -4.75
N ALA A 78 -3.52 -11.52 -4.34
CA ALA A 78 -2.10 -11.19 -4.17
C ALA A 78 -1.48 -11.96 -3.00
N HIS A 79 -2.23 -12.20 -1.92
CA HIS A 79 -1.78 -13.00 -0.79
C HIS A 79 -1.78 -14.50 -1.10
N GLU A 80 -2.77 -15.01 -1.82
CA GLU A 80 -2.81 -16.41 -2.26
C GLU A 80 -1.66 -16.72 -3.21
N LEU A 81 -1.35 -15.82 -4.14
CA LEU A 81 -0.15 -15.93 -4.99
C LEU A 81 1.15 -15.95 -4.17
N ILE A 82 1.28 -15.08 -3.16
CA ILE A 82 2.43 -15.07 -2.24
C ILE A 82 2.53 -16.41 -1.50
N HIS A 83 1.39 -16.93 -1.02
CA HIS A 83 1.32 -18.21 -0.32
C HIS A 83 1.74 -19.38 -1.22
N ALA A 84 1.27 -19.42 -2.46
CA ALA A 84 1.67 -20.46 -3.42
C ALA A 84 3.19 -20.43 -3.70
N ILE A 85 3.78 -19.23 -3.85
CA ILE A 85 5.23 -19.06 -4.01
C ILE A 85 5.98 -19.57 -2.78
N ALA A 86 5.54 -19.17 -1.58
CA ALA A 86 6.20 -19.55 -0.32
C ALA A 86 6.22 -21.07 -0.10
N ASN A 87 5.19 -21.78 -0.57
CA ASN A 87 5.07 -23.22 -0.45
C ASN A 87 5.63 -24.00 -1.66
N SER A 88 6.21 -23.32 -2.64
CA SER A 88 6.66 -23.94 -3.91
C SER A 88 5.56 -24.77 -4.60
N ASP A 89 4.31 -24.34 -4.46
CA ASP A 89 3.14 -25.01 -5.02
C ASP A 89 2.88 -24.52 -6.44
N LEU A 90 3.36 -25.29 -7.43
CA LEU A 90 3.33 -24.86 -8.83
C LEU A 90 1.90 -24.82 -9.41
N GLU A 91 1.01 -25.69 -8.96
CA GLU A 91 -0.37 -25.74 -9.48
C GLU A 91 -1.14 -24.52 -8.99
N ASN A 92 -1.14 -24.27 -7.68
CA ASN A 92 -1.76 -23.07 -7.13
C ASN A 92 -1.07 -21.80 -7.65
N PHE A 93 0.26 -21.78 -7.76
CA PHE A 93 0.97 -20.62 -8.31
C PHE A 93 0.47 -20.21 -9.70
N LYS A 94 0.12 -21.19 -10.55
CA LYS A 94 -0.45 -20.94 -11.87
C LYS A 94 -1.89 -20.43 -11.79
N GLU A 95 -2.70 -20.99 -10.90
CA GLU A 95 -4.09 -20.59 -10.64
C GLU A 95 -4.15 -19.14 -10.16
N GLU A 96 -3.49 -18.83 -9.04
CA GLU A 96 -3.51 -17.49 -8.43
C GLU A 96 -2.90 -16.42 -9.33
N LEU A 97 -1.91 -16.78 -10.16
CA LEU A 97 -1.35 -15.86 -11.15
C LEU A 97 -2.39 -15.51 -12.24
N GLY A 98 -3.23 -16.48 -12.59
CA GLY A 98 -4.36 -16.31 -13.50
C GLY A 98 -5.45 -15.44 -12.91
N ASP A 99 -5.80 -15.64 -11.64
CA ASP A 99 -6.85 -14.88 -10.96
C ASP A 99 -6.45 -13.42 -10.70
N LEU A 100 -5.21 -13.20 -10.27
CA LEU A 100 -4.64 -11.85 -10.18
C LEU A 100 -4.62 -11.15 -11.56
N LEU A 101 -4.29 -11.87 -12.63
CA LEU A 101 -4.34 -11.34 -14.00
C LEU A 101 -5.78 -11.00 -14.42
N PHE A 102 -6.75 -11.86 -14.10
CA PHE A 102 -8.16 -11.60 -14.38
C PHE A 102 -8.65 -10.36 -13.63
N LEU A 103 -8.26 -10.16 -12.37
CA LEU A 103 -8.59 -8.93 -11.64
C LEU A 103 -8.02 -7.69 -12.34
N VAL A 104 -6.78 -7.71 -12.82
CA VAL A 104 -6.22 -6.60 -13.61
C VAL A 104 -7.07 -6.29 -14.85
N VAL A 105 -7.52 -7.33 -15.56
CA VAL A 105 -8.43 -7.18 -16.70
C VAL A 105 -9.78 -6.60 -16.26
N PHE A 106 -10.34 -7.06 -15.15
CA PHE A 106 -11.61 -6.59 -14.61
C PHE A 106 -11.55 -5.12 -14.17
N PHE A 107 -10.47 -4.68 -13.53
CA PHE A 107 -10.22 -3.27 -13.20
C PHE A 107 -10.10 -2.40 -14.47
N ALA A 108 -9.42 -2.89 -15.50
CA ALA A 108 -9.36 -2.20 -16.78
C ALA A 108 -10.74 -2.08 -17.43
N ARG A 109 -11.57 -3.12 -17.32
CA ARG A 109 -12.96 -3.08 -17.80
C ARG A 109 -13.80 -2.04 -17.07
N LEU A 110 -13.69 -1.96 -15.75
CA LEU A 110 -14.33 -0.93 -14.93
C LEU A 110 -13.88 0.49 -15.31
N ALA A 111 -12.59 0.68 -15.62
CA ALA A 111 -12.06 1.97 -16.06
C ALA A 111 -12.58 2.35 -17.47
N GLU A 112 -12.66 1.38 -18.37
CA GLU A 112 -13.15 1.56 -19.73
C GLU A 112 -14.64 1.93 -19.76
N GLU A 113 -15.47 1.29 -18.92
CA GLU A 113 -16.90 1.63 -18.76
C GLU A 113 -17.13 3.08 -18.30
N LYS A 114 -16.14 3.67 -17.61
CA LYS A 114 -16.13 5.09 -17.21
C LYS A 114 -15.51 6.02 -18.26
N GLY A 115 -15.05 5.48 -19.39
CA GLY A 115 -14.38 6.22 -20.45
C GLY A 115 -12.98 6.72 -20.07
N TRP A 116 -12.32 6.10 -19.09
CA TRP A 116 -11.02 6.57 -18.58
C TRP A 116 -9.84 6.09 -19.42
N PHE A 117 -9.70 4.77 -19.57
CA PHE A 117 -8.66 4.12 -20.37
C PHE A 117 -8.99 2.64 -20.57
N SER A 118 -8.37 2.01 -21.56
CA SER A 118 -8.47 0.57 -21.82
C SER A 118 -7.31 -0.23 -21.20
N LEU A 119 -7.42 -1.57 -21.15
CA LEU A 119 -6.30 -2.44 -20.78
C LEU A 119 -5.05 -2.18 -21.65
N TYR A 120 -5.26 -1.92 -22.94
CA TYR A 120 -4.19 -1.60 -23.88
C TYR A 120 -3.44 -0.31 -23.49
N ASP A 121 -4.18 0.74 -23.11
CA ASP A 121 -3.57 2.01 -22.70
C ASP A 121 -2.72 1.83 -21.43
N ALA A 122 -3.22 1.04 -20.46
CA ALA A 122 -2.50 0.71 -19.24
C ALA A 122 -1.21 -0.09 -19.54
N ALA A 123 -1.32 -1.13 -20.39
CA ALA A 123 -0.17 -1.93 -20.83
C ALA A 123 0.87 -1.06 -21.54
N ARG A 124 0.44 -0.22 -22.50
CA ARG A 124 1.31 0.68 -23.25
C ARG A 124 2.03 1.68 -22.34
N ALA A 125 1.31 2.28 -21.40
CA ALA A 125 1.91 3.18 -20.41
C ALA A 125 2.98 2.47 -19.56
N SER A 126 2.77 1.20 -19.23
CA SER A 126 3.77 0.39 -18.51
C SER A 126 4.99 0.10 -19.39
N VAL A 127 4.78 -0.35 -20.64
CA VAL A 127 5.85 -0.65 -21.61
C VAL A 127 6.72 0.58 -21.89
N ASP A 128 6.11 1.72 -22.23
CA ASP A 128 6.83 2.96 -22.54
C ASP A 128 7.68 3.42 -21.34
N LYS A 129 7.13 3.30 -20.13
CA LYS A 129 7.81 3.60 -18.87
C LYS A 129 8.99 2.65 -18.63
N LEU A 130 8.80 1.35 -18.84
CA LEU A 130 9.85 0.35 -18.63
C LEU A 130 10.98 0.49 -19.65
N ILE A 131 10.67 0.73 -20.93
CA ILE A 131 11.68 1.03 -21.96
C ILE A 131 12.49 2.26 -21.55
N PHE A 132 11.81 3.34 -21.14
CA PHE A 132 12.47 4.56 -20.69
C PHE A 132 13.40 4.34 -19.48
N ARG A 133 13.02 3.44 -18.56
CA ARG A 133 13.79 3.14 -17.34
C ARG A 133 14.90 2.09 -17.54
N HIS A 134 15.00 1.48 -18.71
CA HIS A 134 16.09 0.55 -19.08
C HIS A 134 16.92 1.08 -20.26
N PRO A 135 17.53 2.28 -20.17
CA PRO A 135 18.39 2.79 -21.24
C PRO A 135 19.65 1.95 -21.44
N HIS A 136 19.98 1.05 -20.51
CA HIS A 136 21.06 0.07 -20.65
C HIS A 136 20.68 -1.16 -21.46
N VAL A 137 19.38 -1.39 -21.68
CA VAL A 137 18.87 -2.44 -22.58
C VAL A 137 18.45 -1.85 -23.92
N PHE A 138 17.78 -0.69 -23.90
CA PHE A 138 17.13 -0.09 -25.07
C PHE A 138 17.80 1.21 -25.57
N GLY A 139 18.99 1.54 -25.07
CA GLY A 139 19.76 2.73 -25.44
C GLY A 139 21.26 2.49 -25.30
N ASP A 140 22.02 3.58 -25.14
CA ASP A 140 23.49 3.56 -25.17
C ASP A 140 24.14 3.61 -23.77
N LEU A 141 23.37 3.48 -22.69
CA LEU A 141 23.90 3.60 -21.33
C LEU A 141 24.56 2.29 -20.88
N GLU A 142 25.89 2.27 -20.74
CA GLU A 142 26.58 1.13 -20.12
C GLU A 142 26.50 1.19 -18.59
N VAL A 143 26.30 0.04 -17.95
CA VAL A 143 26.20 -0.11 -16.50
C VAL A 143 26.90 -1.39 -16.05
N ASN A 144 27.57 -1.34 -14.90
CA ASN A 144 28.31 -2.45 -14.31
C ASN A 144 27.54 -3.06 -13.13
N GLY A 145 26.72 -4.07 -13.44
CA GLY A 145 26.03 -4.89 -12.45
C GLY A 145 24.72 -4.27 -11.90
N ALA A 146 24.01 -5.08 -11.11
CA ALA A 146 22.66 -4.77 -10.63
C ALA A 146 22.59 -3.50 -9.76
N GLY A 147 23.64 -3.21 -8.98
CA GLY A 147 23.69 -2.02 -8.13
C GLY A 147 23.66 -0.71 -8.92
N GLU A 148 24.37 -0.65 -10.05
CA GLU A 148 24.37 0.53 -10.93
C GLU A 148 23.04 0.67 -11.69
N VAL A 149 22.46 -0.46 -12.12
CA VAL A 149 21.10 -0.51 -12.70
C VAL A 149 20.08 0.11 -11.75
N LEU A 150 20.09 -0.28 -10.46
CA LEU A 150 19.15 0.21 -9.47
C LEU A 150 19.32 1.71 -9.18
N LYS A 151 20.56 2.20 -9.09
CA LYS A 151 20.84 3.64 -8.95
C LYS A 151 20.30 4.44 -10.13
N ASN A 152 20.49 3.94 -11.35
CA ASN A 152 20.00 4.60 -12.57
C ASN A 152 18.47 4.55 -12.66
N TRP A 153 17.85 3.44 -12.24
CA TRP A 153 16.40 3.29 -12.17
C TRP A 153 15.73 4.34 -11.28
N GLU A 154 16.26 4.58 -10.08
CA GLU A 154 15.70 5.58 -9.17
C GLU A 154 15.87 7.01 -9.70
N LYS A 155 17.00 7.34 -10.34
CA LYS A 155 17.18 8.64 -11.02
C LYS A 155 16.16 8.84 -12.16
N LEU A 156 15.88 7.80 -12.95
CA LEU A 156 14.92 7.90 -14.05
C LEU A 156 13.48 8.02 -13.57
N LYS A 157 13.14 7.43 -12.42
CA LYS A 157 11.85 7.65 -11.74
C LYS A 157 11.64 9.11 -11.35
N GLU A 158 12.66 9.80 -10.85
CA GLU A 158 12.58 11.22 -10.50
C GLU A 158 12.35 12.07 -11.76
N LYS A 159 13.17 11.87 -12.80
CA LYS A 159 13.01 12.55 -14.10
C LYS A 159 11.64 12.34 -14.75
N GLU A 160 11.07 11.15 -14.61
CA GLU A 160 9.72 10.86 -15.13
C GLU A 160 8.64 11.68 -14.41
N LYS A 161 8.76 11.87 -13.08
CA LYS A 161 7.82 12.67 -12.29
C LYS A 161 7.91 14.15 -12.66
N GLU A 162 9.11 14.67 -12.87
CA GLU A 162 9.34 16.05 -13.35
C GLU A 162 8.64 16.27 -14.69
N ARG A 163 8.89 15.38 -15.67
CA ARG A 163 8.27 15.48 -17.01
C ARG A 163 6.73 15.42 -16.98
N LYS A 164 6.15 14.66 -16.06
CA LYS A 164 4.68 14.61 -15.88
C LYS A 164 4.13 15.90 -15.28
N ASN A 165 4.86 16.53 -14.35
CA ASN A 165 4.47 17.82 -13.79
C ASN A 165 4.49 18.92 -14.86
N ASP A 166 5.54 18.99 -15.69
CA ASP A 166 5.66 19.98 -16.76
C ASP A 166 4.51 19.88 -17.78
N LYS A 167 4.14 18.65 -18.16
CA LYS A 167 2.99 18.42 -19.04
C LYS A 167 1.67 18.85 -18.41
N SER A 168 1.47 18.61 -17.11
CA SER A 168 0.25 19.02 -16.41
C SER A 168 0.12 20.55 -16.29
N GLN A 169 1.24 21.26 -16.11
CA GLN A 169 1.27 22.72 -16.07
C GLN A 169 1.06 23.35 -17.46
N GLN A 170 1.62 22.75 -18.51
CA GLN A 170 1.38 23.19 -19.90
C GLN A 170 -0.07 22.96 -20.36
N SER A 171 -0.72 21.86 -19.95
CA SER A 171 -2.13 21.62 -20.26
C SER A 171 -3.08 22.57 -19.54
N SER A 172 -2.73 23.06 -18.34
CA SER A 172 -3.51 24.11 -17.65
C SER A 172 -3.25 25.52 -18.22
N ALA A 173 -2.11 25.76 -18.89
CA ALA A 173 -1.80 27.03 -19.53
C ALA A 173 -2.41 27.20 -20.93
N ASN A 174 -2.64 26.09 -21.65
CA ASN A 174 -3.33 26.09 -22.95
C ASN A 174 -4.82 25.72 -22.78
N GLY A 175 -5.59 26.64 -22.22
CA GLY A 175 -7.05 26.58 -22.26
C GLY A 175 -7.56 26.71 -23.70
N VAL A 176 -7.72 25.58 -24.38
CA VAL A 176 -8.44 25.51 -25.66
C VAL A 176 -9.92 25.80 -25.38
N ARG A 177 -10.38 26.97 -25.81
CA ARG A 177 -11.82 27.28 -25.93
C ARG A 177 -12.44 26.25 -26.87
N HIS A 178 -13.31 25.39 -26.36
CA HIS A 178 -14.32 24.73 -27.19
C HIS A 178 -15.54 25.63 -27.25
N GLY A 179 -15.89 26.05 -28.47
CA GLY A 179 -17.07 26.83 -28.78
C GLY A 179 -18.31 25.96 -29.02
N GLY A 180 -19.47 26.62 -28.90
CA GLY A 180 -20.83 26.08 -29.05
C GLY A 180 -21.56 26.18 -27.71
N ASP A 181 -22.72 26.80 -27.56
CA ASP A 181 -23.67 27.42 -28.48
C ASP A 181 -24.57 28.35 -27.63
N GLU A 182 -25.07 29.44 -28.20
CA GLU A 182 -25.91 30.43 -27.55
C GLU A 182 -27.38 29.98 -27.51
N SER A 183 -28.01 29.95 -26.32
CA SER A 183 -29.45 30.22 -26.22
C SER A 183 -29.91 30.58 -24.80
N GLN A 184 -30.40 31.83 -24.66
CA GLN A 184 -31.49 32.33 -23.79
C GLN A 184 -31.30 32.54 -22.26
N ALA A 185 -31.00 33.81 -21.90
CA ALA A 185 -31.70 34.78 -21.00
C ALA A 185 -32.41 34.34 -19.67
N PRO A 186 -32.68 35.25 -18.68
CA PRO A 186 -32.54 36.72 -18.67
C PRO A 186 -31.80 37.32 -17.44
N SER A 187 -31.52 38.63 -17.56
CA SER A 187 -30.92 39.53 -16.55
C SER A 187 -31.70 39.64 -15.24
N PRO A 188 -31.02 40.08 -14.16
CA PRO A 188 -31.53 41.28 -13.48
C PRO A 188 -30.45 42.27 -13.03
N GLU A 189 -30.78 43.54 -13.29
CA GLU A 189 -30.70 44.69 -12.38
C GLU A 189 -29.37 45.07 -11.69
N THR A 190 -28.92 46.24 -12.13
CA THR A 190 -28.08 47.23 -11.46
C THR A 190 -28.31 47.34 -9.95
N ARG A 191 -27.21 47.31 -9.17
CA ARG A 191 -27.16 48.02 -7.89
C ARG A 191 -25.77 48.58 -7.61
N ASP A 192 -25.76 49.89 -7.45
CA ASP A 192 -24.64 50.75 -7.08
C ASP A 192 -23.95 50.32 -5.78
N GLY A 193 -22.62 50.48 -5.72
CA GLY A 193 -21.85 50.21 -4.50
C GLY A 193 -20.37 50.58 -4.58
N LYS A 194 -20.09 51.89 -4.52
CA LYS A 194 -18.86 52.54 -4.00
C LYS A 194 -17.48 51.89 -4.27
N ALA A 195 -16.75 52.51 -5.18
CA ALA A 195 -15.29 52.49 -5.21
C ALA A 195 -14.72 53.30 -4.02
N GLN A 196 -13.84 52.68 -3.23
CA GLN A 196 -12.84 53.36 -2.41
C GLN A 196 -11.49 52.68 -2.66
N GLY A 197 -10.50 53.46 -3.08
CA GLY A 197 -9.19 52.99 -3.50
C GLY A 197 -8.27 52.63 -2.35
N LEU A 198 -7.36 51.68 -2.62
CA LEU A 198 -6.13 51.44 -1.88
C LEU A 198 -5.03 51.02 -2.89
N GLU A 199 -4.03 51.89 -3.00
CA GLU A 199 -2.61 51.75 -3.40
C GLU A 199 -2.10 50.46 -4.10
N PRO A 200 -1.29 50.57 -5.18
CA PRO A 200 -0.57 49.44 -5.78
C PRO A 200 0.78 49.25 -5.08
N GLY A 201 0.86 48.31 -4.13
CA GLY A 201 2.11 48.05 -3.42
C GLY A 201 2.12 46.69 -2.74
N GLY A 202 2.56 45.66 -3.46
CA GLY A 202 2.75 44.34 -2.91
C GLY A 202 3.11 43.34 -3.99
N THR A 203 4.40 43.20 -4.26
CA THR A 203 4.94 42.06 -4.99
C THR A 203 4.51 40.81 -4.24
N GLN A 204 3.47 40.12 -4.72
CA GLN A 204 3.13 38.78 -4.24
C GLN A 204 4.28 37.86 -4.65
N GLN A 205 5.28 37.74 -3.78
CA GLN A 205 6.15 36.58 -3.78
C GLN A 205 5.24 35.39 -3.49
N GLN A 206 4.86 34.67 -4.56
CA GLN A 206 4.30 33.34 -4.44
C GLN A 206 5.36 32.52 -3.69
N ALA A 207 5.10 32.25 -2.40
CA ALA A 207 5.88 31.28 -1.66
C ALA A 207 5.68 29.93 -2.36
N GLU A 208 6.67 29.51 -3.16
CA GLU A 208 6.75 28.16 -3.67
C GLU A 208 6.76 27.22 -2.46
N GLN A 209 5.61 26.61 -2.16
CA GLN A 209 5.53 25.53 -1.19
C GLN A 209 6.44 24.42 -1.70
N LYS A 210 7.60 24.25 -1.06
CA LYS A 210 8.50 23.11 -1.29
C LYS A 210 7.68 21.83 -1.17
N LYS A 211 7.53 21.14 -2.30
CA LYS A 211 6.77 19.90 -2.40
C LYS A 211 7.46 18.84 -1.53
N SER A 212 6.70 18.14 -0.70
CA SER A 212 7.25 17.08 0.16
C SER A 212 7.88 15.97 -0.67
N GLU A 213 9.09 15.55 -0.28
CA GLU A 213 9.83 14.41 -0.86
C GLU A 213 9.08 13.09 -0.64
N PHE A 214 8.32 13.00 0.46
CA PHE A 214 7.43 11.89 0.75
C PHE A 214 6.08 12.12 0.05
N GLY A 215 6.02 11.83 -1.25
CA GLY A 215 4.75 11.85 -1.99
C GLY A 215 3.69 10.92 -1.39
N LYS A 216 2.40 11.22 -1.60
CA LYS A 216 1.22 10.52 -1.01
C LYS A 216 1.10 9.01 -1.36
N ASN A 217 1.93 8.50 -2.26
CA ASN A 217 1.78 7.17 -2.88
C ASN A 217 2.11 5.97 -1.98
N THR A 218 2.44 6.18 -0.69
CA THR A 218 2.74 5.09 0.26
C THR A 218 1.65 4.91 1.32
N ALA A 219 0.55 5.67 1.26
CA ALA A 219 -0.46 5.71 2.31
C ALA A 219 -1.20 4.37 2.51
N TYR A 220 -1.36 3.57 1.45
CA TYR A 220 -2.08 2.30 1.45
C TYR A 220 -1.16 1.07 1.53
N LEU A 221 0.16 1.27 1.69
CA LEU A 221 1.05 0.14 1.92
C LEU A 221 0.87 -0.39 3.35
N PRO A 222 0.98 -1.71 3.58
CA PRO A 222 1.13 -2.29 4.91
C PRO A 222 2.23 -1.58 5.71
N GLY A 223 2.09 -1.58 7.05
CA GLY A 223 2.90 -0.77 7.93
C GLY A 223 4.42 -0.95 7.75
N LEU A 224 4.88 -2.20 7.69
CA LEU A 224 6.31 -2.50 7.58
C LEU A 224 6.85 -2.16 6.18
N HIS A 225 6.14 -2.56 5.14
CA HIS A 225 6.49 -2.18 3.76
C HIS A 225 6.48 -0.65 3.55
N ARG A 226 5.54 0.07 4.18
CA ARG A 226 5.52 1.53 4.17
C ARG A 226 6.76 2.11 4.82
N ALA A 227 7.13 1.63 6.02
CA ALA A 227 8.34 2.07 6.72
C ALA A 227 9.60 1.85 5.86
N GLU A 228 9.74 0.67 5.27
CA GLU A 228 10.87 0.32 4.39
C GLU A 228 10.98 1.28 3.18
N LYS A 229 9.84 1.60 2.54
CA LYS A 229 9.81 2.56 1.41
C LYS A 229 10.18 3.97 1.84
N LEU A 230 9.77 4.41 3.02
CA LEU A 230 10.14 5.73 3.54
C LEU A 230 11.65 5.79 3.80
N GLN A 231 12.23 4.77 4.41
CA GLN A 231 13.66 4.68 4.67
C GLN A 231 14.47 4.63 3.37
N LYS A 232 14.07 3.84 2.38
CA LYS A 232 14.70 3.82 1.04
C LYS A 232 14.70 5.20 0.37
N LYS A 233 13.60 5.96 0.51
CA LYS A 233 13.53 7.34 -0.01
C LYS A 233 14.48 8.29 0.73
N ALA A 234 14.54 8.19 2.06
CA ALA A 234 15.45 9.00 2.86
C ALA A 234 16.93 8.70 2.51
N ALA A 235 17.26 7.42 2.34
CA ALA A 235 18.59 6.97 1.96
C ALA A 235 19.06 7.50 0.60
N LEU A 236 18.16 7.60 -0.38
CA LEU A 236 18.47 8.21 -1.69
C LEU A 236 18.90 9.69 -1.58
N LYS A 237 18.51 10.39 -0.51
CA LYS A 237 18.92 11.77 -0.24
C LYS A 237 20.14 11.87 0.70
N GLY A 238 20.77 10.74 1.00
CA GLY A 238 21.93 10.67 1.89
C GLY A 238 21.56 10.64 3.38
N PHE A 239 20.27 10.51 3.72
CA PHE A 239 19.85 10.30 5.10
C PHE A 239 19.72 8.79 5.36
N ASP A 240 20.87 8.16 5.62
CA ASP A 240 20.96 6.76 6.00
C ASP A 240 22.20 6.51 6.86
N TRP A 241 22.16 5.43 7.63
CA TRP A 241 23.32 4.91 8.34
C TRP A 241 24.29 4.27 7.37
N THR A 242 25.58 4.29 7.72
CA THR A 242 26.65 3.72 6.89
C THR A 242 27.04 2.31 7.31
N ASN A 243 26.63 1.88 8.51
CA ASN A 243 26.94 0.56 9.03
C ASN A 243 25.79 0.03 9.89
N ILE A 244 25.72 -1.31 9.99
CA ILE A 244 24.67 -2.03 10.71
C ILE A 244 24.74 -1.84 12.23
N ARG A 245 25.92 -1.53 12.78
CA ARG A 245 26.09 -1.38 14.24
C ARG A 245 25.35 -0.16 14.75
N ASP A 246 25.46 0.97 14.06
CA ASP A 246 24.74 2.19 14.43
C ASP A 246 23.22 2.00 14.35
N VAL A 247 22.74 1.21 13.37
CA VAL A 247 21.32 0.85 13.26
C VAL A 247 20.89 -0.01 14.45
N ARG A 248 21.73 -0.96 14.87
CA ARG A 248 21.46 -1.81 16.04
C ARG A 248 21.48 -1.03 17.35
N GLU A 249 22.37 -0.06 17.48
CA GLU A 249 22.44 0.87 18.61
C GLU A 249 21.18 1.72 18.70
N LYS A 250 20.70 2.27 17.57
CA LYS A 250 19.43 3.01 17.55
C LYS A 250 18.24 2.12 17.94
N LEU A 251 18.20 0.86 17.50
CA LEU A 251 17.18 -0.08 17.98
C LEU A 251 17.26 -0.34 19.50
N ASN A 252 18.46 -0.35 20.10
CA ASN A 252 18.58 -0.47 21.57
C ASN A 252 18.08 0.80 22.28
N GLU A 253 18.31 1.98 21.70
CA GLU A 253 17.79 3.25 22.20
C GLU A 253 16.27 3.25 22.23
N GLU A 254 15.60 2.90 21.12
CA GLU A 254 14.12 2.83 21.08
C GLU A 254 13.54 1.80 22.06
N LEU A 255 14.25 0.67 22.25
CA LEU A 255 13.84 -0.34 23.25
C LEU A 255 13.95 0.21 24.67
N ALA A 256 15.02 0.95 24.98
CA ALA A 256 15.19 1.56 26.30
C ALA A 256 14.13 2.65 26.56
N GLU A 257 13.80 3.48 25.56
CA GLU A 257 12.72 4.48 25.68
C GLU A 257 11.35 3.80 25.92
N LEU A 258 11.08 2.67 25.25
CA LEU A 258 9.89 1.88 25.49
C LEU A 258 9.87 1.27 26.90
N ASP A 259 10.99 0.70 27.35
CA ASP A 259 11.13 0.10 28.69
C ASP A 259 10.86 1.14 29.80
N GLU A 260 11.39 2.36 29.68
CA GLU A 260 11.14 3.46 30.62
C GLU A 260 9.63 3.79 30.75
N LEU A 261 8.88 3.71 29.65
CA LEU A 261 7.43 3.95 29.68
C LEU A 261 6.64 2.77 30.26
N ILE A 262 7.11 1.53 30.06
CA ILE A 262 6.53 0.33 30.66
C ILE A 262 6.72 0.38 32.19
N GLU A 263 7.90 0.73 32.68
CA GLU A 263 8.17 0.89 34.11
C GLU A 263 7.27 1.96 34.76
N GLN A 264 7.04 3.07 34.05
CA GLN A 264 6.08 4.10 34.48
C GLN A 264 4.65 3.55 34.54
N LEU A 265 4.25 2.70 33.60
CA LEU A 265 2.92 2.10 33.58
C LEU A 265 2.73 1.11 34.74
N GLU A 266 3.72 0.26 35.02
CA GLU A 266 3.69 -0.72 36.10
C GLU A 266 3.67 -0.05 37.48
N SER A 267 4.52 0.95 37.68
CA SER A 267 4.56 1.73 38.92
C SER A 267 3.23 2.47 39.20
N ALA A 268 2.53 2.89 38.14
CA ALA A 268 1.20 3.50 38.23
C ALA A 268 0.07 2.49 38.54
N HIS A 269 0.26 1.19 38.28
CA HIS A 269 -0.73 0.12 38.51
C HIS A 269 -0.49 -0.68 39.80
N THR A 270 0.61 -0.45 40.51
CA THR A 270 0.94 -1.20 41.74
C THR A 270 0.04 -0.73 42.91
N PRO A 271 -0.86 -1.57 43.46
CA PRO A 271 -1.61 -1.21 44.67
C PRO A 271 -0.65 -1.13 45.87
N ALA A 272 -0.93 -0.24 46.83
CA ALA A 272 -0.09 0.02 47.99
C ALA A 272 0.15 -1.17 48.97
N SER A 273 -0.26 -2.40 48.63
CA SER A 273 -0.25 -3.55 49.55
C SER A 273 1.02 -4.41 49.55
N ASP A 274 1.98 -4.22 48.64
CA ASP A 274 3.18 -5.09 48.55
C ASP A 274 4.50 -4.45 49.02
N ARG A 275 4.44 -3.32 49.73
CA ARG A 275 5.63 -2.77 50.41
C ARG A 275 5.84 -3.50 51.74
N SER A 276 6.37 -4.73 51.65
CA SER A 276 6.80 -5.51 52.81
C SER A 276 7.88 -4.78 53.61
N ALA A 277 7.68 -4.79 54.92
CA ALA A 277 8.43 -4.10 55.96
C ALA A 277 9.92 -4.46 55.99
N THR A 278 10.78 -3.44 55.92
CA THR A 278 12.06 -3.37 56.64
C THR A 278 12.59 -1.94 56.54
N ASP A 279 12.12 -1.03 57.40
CA ASP A 279 13.08 -0.25 58.19
C ASP A 279 12.45 0.44 59.40
N THR A 280 13.27 0.54 60.42
CA THR A 280 12.99 0.90 61.80
C THR A 280 12.61 2.37 62.02
N ALA A 281 11.74 2.57 63.01
CA ALA A 281 11.21 3.87 63.43
C ALA A 281 12.29 4.86 63.91
N LYS A 282 12.17 6.13 63.49
CA LYS A 282 12.36 7.31 64.36
C LYS A 282 11.79 8.61 63.75
N SER A 283 10.74 9.10 64.41
CA SER A 283 10.41 10.50 64.73
C SER A 283 10.54 11.60 63.65
N GLY A 284 9.40 12.23 63.36
CA GLY A 284 9.33 13.68 63.11
C GLY A 284 8.98 14.08 61.68
N SER A 285 7.98 14.96 61.57
CA SER A 285 7.49 15.66 60.36
C SER A 285 6.72 14.83 59.32
N VAL A 286 5.46 15.20 59.18
CA VAL A 286 4.56 14.86 58.06
C VAL A 286 5.17 15.39 56.75
N PRO A 287 5.28 14.56 55.70
CA PRO A 287 5.01 15.01 54.36
C PRO A 287 3.62 14.49 53.96
N VAL A 288 2.76 15.41 53.55
CA VAL A 288 1.56 15.08 52.78
C VAL A 288 2.04 14.51 51.45
N ALA A 289 2.20 13.20 51.38
CA ALA A 289 2.47 12.50 50.13
C ALA A 289 1.15 12.38 49.38
N ALA A 290 1.05 13.10 48.27
CA ALA A 290 -0.07 13.05 47.35
C ALA A 290 -0.33 11.60 46.92
N ASN A 291 -1.54 11.12 47.22
CA ASN A 291 -2.07 9.88 46.67
C ASN A 291 -2.38 10.13 45.18
N GLN A 292 -1.40 9.97 44.30
CA GLN A 292 -1.59 10.05 42.86
C GLN A 292 -2.26 8.76 42.39
N SER A 293 -3.57 8.69 42.56
CA SER A 293 -4.41 7.80 41.76
C SER A 293 -4.35 8.34 40.34
N THR A 294 -3.53 7.71 39.49
CA THR A 294 -3.43 7.99 38.07
C THR A 294 -4.82 8.13 37.49
N THR A 295 -5.16 9.33 37.01
CA THR A 295 -6.48 9.57 36.41
C THR A 295 -6.61 8.77 35.11
N THR A 296 -7.82 8.39 34.72
CA THR A 296 -8.07 7.68 33.46
C THR A 296 -7.45 8.40 32.25
N ASP A 297 -7.34 9.73 32.31
CA ASP A 297 -6.74 10.57 31.28
C ASP A 297 -5.20 10.45 31.24
N GLU A 298 -4.53 10.35 32.39
CA GLU A 298 -3.08 10.14 32.49
C GLU A 298 -2.68 8.74 32.00
N ALA A 299 -3.43 7.70 32.40
CA ALA A 299 -3.19 6.34 31.92
C ALA A 299 -3.40 6.22 30.40
N THR A 300 -4.39 6.93 29.85
CA THR A 300 -4.64 6.99 28.41
C THR A 300 -3.52 7.72 27.67
N ALA A 301 -3.03 8.84 28.22
CA ALA A 301 -1.91 9.57 27.67
C ALA A 301 -0.62 8.74 27.67
N LEU A 302 -0.36 7.98 28.74
CA LEU A 302 0.80 7.11 28.84
C LEU A 302 0.74 5.96 27.81
N LYS A 303 -0.41 5.29 27.67
CA LYS A 303 -0.61 4.27 26.63
C LYS A 303 -0.39 4.82 25.22
N LYS A 304 -0.77 6.08 24.96
CA LYS A 304 -0.51 6.74 23.67
C LYS A 304 0.99 6.94 23.42
N LYS A 305 1.76 7.31 24.46
CA LYS A 305 3.23 7.40 24.36
C LYS A 305 3.86 6.04 24.09
N ILE A 306 3.47 5.01 24.85
CA ILE A 306 3.90 3.62 24.65
C ILE A 306 3.62 3.17 23.22
N SER A 307 2.44 3.48 22.67
CA SER A 307 2.12 3.16 21.28
C SER A 307 3.00 3.90 20.26
N GLY A 308 3.52 5.08 20.60
CA GLY A 308 4.48 5.82 19.79
C GLY A 308 5.83 5.10 19.76
N GLU A 309 6.41 4.84 20.94
CA GLU A 309 7.70 4.17 21.07
C GLU A 309 7.68 2.74 20.50
N LEU A 310 6.59 2.01 20.69
CA LEU A 310 6.41 0.71 20.03
C LEU A 310 6.46 0.83 18.50
N GLY A 311 5.90 1.90 17.95
CA GLY A 311 5.99 2.22 16.52
C GLY A 311 7.43 2.52 16.08
N ASP A 312 8.19 3.24 16.89
CA ASP A 312 9.59 3.59 16.60
C ASP A 312 10.52 2.37 16.72
N VAL A 313 10.27 1.46 17.67
CA VAL A 313 10.90 0.13 17.73
C VAL A 313 10.63 -0.65 16.43
N MET A 314 9.36 -0.75 16.00
CA MET A 314 9.03 -1.43 14.73
C MET A 314 9.71 -0.76 13.54
N PHE A 315 9.76 0.57 13.49
CA PHE A 315 10.43 1.33 12.43
C PHE A 315 11.94 1.02 12.39
N CYS A 316 12.60 0.95 13.56
CA CYS A 316 14.01 0.57 13.68
C CYS A 316 14.27 -0.90 13.31
N VAL A 317 13.36 -1.82 13.65
CA VAL A 317 13.44 -3.22 13.19
C VAL A 317 13.37 -3.30 11.66
N VAL A 318 12.47 -2.55 11.02
CA VAL A 318 12.42 -2.48 9.55
C VAL A 318 13.71 -1.89 8.96
N ASN A 319 14.29 -0.90 9.63
CA ASN A 319 15.55 -0.30 9.21
C ASN A 319 16.70 -1.32 9.26
N LEU A 320 16.76 -2.09 10.34
CA LEU A 320 17.72 -3.19 10.48
C LEU A 320 17.51 -4.25 9.39
N ALA A 321 16.27 -4.69 9.17
CA ALA A 321 15.94 -5.66 8.13
C ALA A 321 16.38 -5.16 6.73
N ARG A 322 16.11 -3.90 6.41
CA ARG A 322 16.55 -3.27 5.15
C ARG A 322 18.07 -3.26 4.99
N HIS A 323 18.82 -2.98 6.05
CA HIS A 323 20.30 -3.01 6.03
C HIS A 323 20.86 -4.42 5.93
N LEU A 324 20.10 -5.44 6.34
CA LEU A 324 20.41 -6.86 6.19
C LEU A 324 19.92 -7.45 4.85
N ASP A 325 19.28 -6.65 4.00
CA ASP A 325 18.62 -7.08 2.76
C ASP A 325 17.53 -8.15 2.97
N VAL A 326 16.81 -8.03 4.09
CA VAL A 326 15.71 -8.92 4.48
C VAL A 326 14.36 -8.19 4.34
N PRO A 327 13.38 -8.73 3.60
CA PRO A 327 12.05 -8.12 3.48
C PRO A 327 11.26 -8.27 4.77
N ALA A 328 11.08 -7.17 5.52
CA ALA A 328 10.44 -7.19 6.84
C ALA A 328 9.00 -7.74 6.83
N GLU A 329 8.18 -7.31 5.85
CA GLU A 329 6.78 -7.73 5.72
C GLU A 329 6.64 -9.24 5.46
N LEU A 330 7.49 -9.80 4.61
CA LEU A 330 7.48 -11.24 4.34
C LEU A 330 8.02 -12.04 5.53
N SER A 331 9.06 -11.51 6.21
CA SER A 331 9.66 -12.17 7.37
C SER A 331 8.69 -12.33 8.54
N ILE A 332 7.83 -11.33 8.78
CA ILE A 332 6.77 -11.45 9.80
C ILE A 332 5.70 -12.44 9.36
N HIS A 333 5.35 -12.47 8.07
CA HIS A 333 4.39 -13.43 7.51
C HIS A 333 4.86 -14.88 7.74
N GLU A 334 6.11 -15.19 7.37
CA GLU A 334 6.70 -16.50 7.61
C GLU A 334 6.76 -16.86 9.09
N THR A 335 6.94 -15.88 9.98
CA THR A 335 6.95 -16.10 11.43
C THR A 335 5.56 -16.46 11.94
N CYS A 336 4.50 -15.80 11.43
CA CYS A 336 3.12 -16.15 11.72
C CYS A 336 2.80 -17.58 11.25
N GLU A 337 3.19 -17.96 10.04
CA GLU A 337 3.00 -19.33 9.53
C GLU A 337 3.71 -20.36 10.40
N LYS A 338 4.98 -20.12 10.78
CA LYS A 338 5.69 -20.99 11.74
C LYS A 338 4.95 -21.12 13.06
N PHE A 339 4.36 -20.05 13.57
CA PHE A 339 3.56 -20.09 14.79
C PHE A 339 2.29 -20.95 14.60
N ILE A 340 1.55 -20.73 13.51
CA ILE A 340 0.33 -21.49 13.17
C ILE A 340 0.64 -22.99 13.03
N THR A 341 1.68 -23.35 12.28
CA THR A 341 2.10 -24.75 12.12
C THR A 341 2.42 -25.38 13.47
N ARG A 342 3.19 -24.69 14.33
CA ARG A 342 3.53 -25.18 15.67
C ARG A 342 2.30 -25.32 16.55
N PHE A 343 1.40 -24.34 16.53
CA PHE A 343 0.19 -24.37 17.34
C PHE A 343 -0.74 -25.51 16.92
N ARG A 344 -0.94 -25.73 15.62
CA ARG A 344 -1.67 -26.90 15.09
C ARG A 344 -1.03 -28.22 15.52
N THR A 345 0.30 -28.30 15.49
CA THR A 345 1.01 -29.48 16.01
C THR A 345 0.80 -29.67 17.51
N MET A 346 0.67 -28.59 18.31
CA MET A 346 0.30 -28.70 19.72
C MET A 346 -1.11 -29.27 19.90
N GLU A 347 -2.08 -28.81 19.11
CA GLU A 347 -3.46 -29.32 19.12
C GLU A 347 -3.49 -30.82 18.80
N GLU A 348 -2.72 -31.26 17.79
CA GLU A 348 -2.60 -32.68 17.43
C GLU A 348 -1.89 -33.54 18.49
N LEU A 349 -0.94 -32.94 19.22
CA LEU A 349 -0.15 -33.62 20.25
C LEU A 349 -0.89 -33.75 21.58
N SER A 350 -1.75 -32.78 21.88
CA SER A 350 -2.45 -32.74 23.15
C SER A 350 -3.48 -33.86 23.25
N LYS A 351 -3.58 -34.45 24.44
CA LYS A 351 -4.60 -35.47 24.75
C LYS A 351 -5.88 -34.86 25.33
N VAL A 352 -5.84 -33.57 25.64
CA VAL A 352 -6.90 -32.78 26.28
C VAL A 352 -6.98 -31.41 25.62
N GLU A 353 -8.04 -30.66 25.89
CA GLU A 353 -8.16 -29.28 25.43
C GLU A 353 -7.00 -28.42 25.98
N LEU A 354 -6.38 -27.59 25.13
CA LEU A 354 -5.19 -26.82 25.48
C LEU A 354 -5.46 -25.83 26.63
N GLU A 355 -6.67 -25.31 26.73
CA GLU A 355 -7.11 -24.36 27.77
C GLU A 355 -7.09 -24.97 29.17
N SER A 356 -7.08 -26.31 29.27
CA SER A 356 -7.02 -27.02 30.54
C SER A 356 -5.59 -27.21 31.08
N LEU A 357 -4.59 -26.90 30.25
CA LEU A 357 -3.17 -27.08 30.58
C LEU A 357 -2.61 -25.85 31.29
N SER A 358 -1.64 -26.08 32.17
CA SER A 358 -0.82 -25.01 32.75
C SER A 358 0.12 -24.40 31.71
N LEU A 359 0.65 -23.20 31.99
CA LEU A 359 1.63 -22.55 31.11
C LEU A 359 2.90 -23.40 30.90
N ASP A 360 3.35 -24.12 31.93
CA ASP A 360 4.52 -24.99 31.83
C ASP A 360 4.25 -26.18 30.89
N GLU A 361 3.06 -26.77 30.95
CA GLU A 361 2.64 -27.84 30.04
C GLU A 361 2.46 -27.34 28.60
N LEU A 362 1.89 -26.15 28.42
CA LEU A 362 1.77 -25.50 27.10
C LEU A 362 3.14 -25.20 26.49
N GLU A 363 4.09 -24.73 27.30
CA GLU A 363 5.46 -24.47 26.86
C GLU A 363 6.19 -25.77 26.48
N GLU A 364 6.03 -26.85 27.25
CA GLU A 364 6.59 -28.18 26.91
C GLU A 364 6.03 -28.70 25.58
N LEU A 365 4.72 -28.56 25.36
CA LEU A 365 4.08 -28.89 24.09
C LEU A 365 4.60 -28.02 22.94
N TYR A 366 4.75 -26.71 23.16
CA TYR A 366 5.25 -25.78 22.15
C TYR A 366 6.69 -26.12 21.75
N GLN A 367 7.58 -26.41 22.71
CA GLN A 367 8.95 -26.83 22.41
C GLN A 367 8.99 -28.17 21.66
N THR A 368 8.10 -29.10 22.02
CA THR A 368 7.94 -30.36 21.28
C THR A 368 7.49 -30.11 19.84
N ALA A 369 6.46 -29.28 19.63
CA ALA A 369 5.99 -28.91 18.29
C ALA A 369 7.07 -28.20 17.46
N LYS A 370 7.83 -27.29 18.07
CA LYS A 370 8.96 -26.60 17.46
C LYS A 370 10.03 -27.61 16.99
N SER A 371 10.39 -28.59 17.81
CA SER A 371 11.37 -29.61 17.43
C SER A 371 10.96 -30.46 16.21
N ARG A 372 9.65 -30.67 16.01
CA ARG A 372 9.10 -31.47 14.89
C ARG A 372 8.95 -30.69 13.58
N THR A 373 8.77 -29.38 13.68
CA THR A 373 8.46 -28.48 12.56
C THR A 373 9.67 -27.68 12.09
N THR A 374 10.81 -27.80 12.77
CA THR A 374 12.07 -27.19 12.32
C THR A 374 12.66 -28.07 11.21
N SER A 375 12.47 -27.68 9.95
CA SER A 375 13.25 -28.13 8.78
C SER A 375 14.02 -26.97 8.19
#